data_AF-A0ABD3NET1-F1
#
_entry.id   AF-A0ABD3NET1-F1
#
_cell.length_a   1.000
_cell.length_b   1.000
_cell.length_c   1.000
_cell.angle_alpha   90.00
_cell.angle_beta   90.00
_cell.angle_gamma   90.00
#
_symmetry.space_group_name_H-M   'P 1'
#
loop_
_entity.id
_entity.type
_entity.pdbx_description
1 polymer ?
#
loop_
_entity_poly.entity_id
_entity_poly.type
_entity_poly.pdbx_seq_one_letter_code
_entity_poly.pdbx_strand_id
1 'polypeptide(L)'
;MCPPADTIKKDNTSTLKALVAFFGLTTVGLLAATIALAVQNGNSSDAPSSSSSSAQATTSVDYLQLKSSSSFFSTPNKDNVCAGAKLALDNKLCADLEVAPQAGANITKGYIGGMDVGDIEPNTKAYFQSSMCPVNVHWHLGAEHYSVGEFDENGHGPHDGDAHVRHLATEEHAEVQDGYRCHHYDANDAKFTTPYNWQHCVGMEVGETYEVHWPHSAAGACGTVNQYQTPFYDGVFCNLPLETFQTLGAQDIASAVGVHGQVFTIVNDESYFYPDMIRGMIVDKEMGRDVSYYTGSTTGETRNNTMCSQYTPITWQVDRKCHMISASSFDKLCYDMKMQRDDMSDDLHAHGSRELVSDELAANNQYYVGNRMKKNLRV
;
A
#
# COMPACT_ATOMS: atom_id res chain seq x y z
N MET A 1 62.20 1.57 21.68
CA MET A 1 62.49 2.98 21.32
C MET A 1 61.66 3.31 20.09
N CYS A 2 60.63 4.15 20.25
CA CYS A 2 59.95 4.79 19.11
C CYS A 2 60.75 6.02 18.64
N PRO A 3 60.48 6.49 17.43
CA PRO A 3 60.13 7.90 17.23
C PRO A 3 58.71 8.04 16.66
N PRO A 4 58.02 9.18 16.87
CA PRO A 4 56.67 9.40 16.35
C PRO A 4 56.70 9.92 14.91
N ALA A 5 55.68 9.58 14.13
CA ALA A 5 55.40 10.18 12.84
C ALA A 5 54.43 11.35 13.03
N ASP A 6 54.88 12.57 12.72
CA ASP A 6 54.04 13.75 12.60
C ASP A 6 53.31 13.72 11.25
N THR A 7 51.99 13.54 11.26
CA THR A 7 51.13 13.81 10.10
C THR A 7 50.36 15.11 10.31
N ILE A 8 50.75 16.11 9.52
CA ILE A 8 50.15 17.45 9.43
C ILE A 8 48.67 17.33 9.05
N LYS A 9 47.76 17.82 9.90
CA LYS A 9 46.35 18.08 9.55
C LYS A 9 46.31 19.26 8.57
N LYS A 10 45.89 19.01 7.33
CA LYS A 10 45.57 20.06 6.34
C LYS A 10 44.23 20.70 6.72
N ASP A 11 44.25 22.00 6.95
CA ASP A 11 43.10 22.81 7.34
C ASP A 11 42.22 23.11 6.10
N ASN A 12 41.12 22.37 5.94
CA ASN A 12 40.19 22.45 4.79
C ASN A 12 39.13 23.56 4.92
N THR A 13 39.28 24.45 5.90
CA THR A 13 38.27 25.47 6.25
C THR A 13 38.11 26.56 5.17
N SER A 14 39.13 26.75 4.33
CA SER A 14 39.11 27.68 3.19
C SER A 14 38.20 27.21 2.05
N THR A 15 38.29 25.93 1.69
CA THR A 15 37.55 25.34 0.56
C THR A 15 36.05 25.24 0.85
N LEU A 16 35.69 25.00 2.11
CA LEU A 16 34.29 24.96 2.55
C LEU A 16 33.61 26.33 2.51
N LYS A 17 34.33 27.41 2.89
CA LYS A 17 33.81 28.78 2.81
C LYS A 17 33.59 29.24 1.37
N ALA A 18 34.46 28.84 0.44
CA ALA A 18 34.30 29.14 -0.98
C ALA A 18 33.08 28.43 -1.59
N LEU A 19 32.83 27.16 -1.23
CA LEU A 19 31.66 26.40 -1.69
C LEU A 19 30.34 26.96 -1.16
N VAL A 20 30.28 27.32 0.13
CA VAL A 20 29.05 27.90 0.73
C VAL A 20 28.74 29.28 0.13
N ALA A 21 29.75 30.10 -0.16
CA ALA A 21 29.55 31.38 -0.84
C ALA A 21 29.05 31.20 -2.28
N PHE A 22 29.55 30.19 -3.00
CA PHE A 22 29.11 29.89 -4.37
C PHE A 22 27.65 29.43 -4.44
N PHE A 23 27.20 28.57 -3.52
CA PHE A 23 25.80 28.12 -3.45
C PHE A 23 24.84 29.21 -2.94
N GLY A 24 25.29 30.13 -2.09
CA GLY A 24 24.49 31.29 -1.67
C GLY A 24 24.24 32.30 -2.79
N LEU A 25 25.19 32.50 -3.69
CA LEU A 25 25.04 33.44 -4.81
C LEU A 25 24.14 32.90 -5.92
N THR A 26 24.15 31.59 -6.18
CA THR A 26 23.29 30.97 -7.21
C THR A 26 21.82 30.93 -6.79
N THR A 27 21.53 30.73 -5.51
CA THR A 27 20.16 30.75 -4.96
C THR A 27 19.53 32.14 -4.98
N VAL A 28 20.31 33.19 -4.69
CA VAL A 28 19.83 34.59 -4.82
C VAL A 28 19.61 34.98 -6.29
N GLY A 29 20.47 34.50 -7.21
CA GLY A 29 20.31 34.72 -8.65
C GLY A 29 19.03 34.10 -9.22
N LEU A 30 18.70 32.87 -8.82
CA LEU A 30 17.45 32.22 -9.23
C LEU A 30 16.20 32.94 -8.68
N LEU A 31 16.26 33.44 -7.45
CA LEU A 31 15.15 34.17 -6.83
C LEU A 31 14.91 35.54 -7.50
N ALA A 32 15.96 36.22 -7.93
CA ALA A 32 15.84 37.48 -8.66
C ALA A 32 15.26 37.28 -10.08
N ALA A 33 15.62 36.19 -10.75
CA ALA A 33 15.11 35.86 -12.08
C ALA A 33 13.61 35.52 -12.07
N THR A 34 13.12 34.81 -11.05
CA THR A 34 11.69 34.52 -10.91
C THR A 34 10.85 35.75 -10.58
N ILE A 35 11.37 36.69 -9.79
CA ILE A 35 10.69 37.97 -9.52
C ILE A 35 10.66 38.85 -10.78
N ALA A 36 11.73 38.90 -11.57
CA ALA A 36 11.77 39.69 -12.80
C ALA A 36 10.76 39.16 -13.85
N LEU A 37 10.63 37.83 -13.97
CA LEU A 37 9.63 37.19 -14.86
C LEU A 37 8.18 37.46 -14.40
N ALA A 38 7.95 37.49 -13.09
CA ALA A 38 6.63 37.82 -12.53
C ALA A 38 6.24 39.29 -12.78
N VAL A 39 7.22 40.22 -12.76
CA VAL A 39 6.99 41.66 -12.99
C VAL A 39 6.80 41.98 -14.48
N GLN A 40 7.48 41.29 -15.40
CA GLN A 40 7.28 41.51 -16.85
C GLN A 40 5.89 41.07 -17.34
N ASN A 41 5.26 40.08 -16.69
CA ASN A 41 3.89 39.67 -17.02
C ASN A 41 2.80 40.62 -16.46
N GLY A 42 3.16 41.63 -15.66
CA GLY A 42 2.22 42.53 -15.01
C GLY A 42 1.89 43.83 -15.75
N ASN A 43 2.50 44.11 -16.91
CA ASN A 43 2.53 45.48 -17.47
C ASN A 43 2.00 45.62 -18.91
N SER A 44 0.78 45.12 -19.16
CA SER A 44 0.01 45.51 -20.34
C SER A 44 -1.41 45.89 -19.92
N SER A 45 -1.63 47.20 -19.73
CA SER A 45 -2.93 47.81 -19.48
C SER A 45 -3.35 48.61 -20.71
N ASP A 46 -4.39 48.15 -21.40
CA ASP A 46 -5.26 48.99 -22.24
C ASP A 46 -6.62 48.28 -22.39
N ALA A 47 -7.67 48.88 -21.82
CA ALA A 47 -9.06 48.44 -21.99
C ALA A 47 -9.97 49.68 -22.06
N PRO A 48 -10.94 49.71 -23.00
CA PRO A 48 -12.18 50.42 -22.80
C PRO A 48 -13.32 49.42 -22.51
N SER A 49 -13.84 49.58 -21.29
CA SER A 49 -15.21 49.31 -20.81
C SER A 49 -16.18 48.54 -21.71
N SER A 50 -16.61 47.38 -21.24
CA SER A 50 -18.01 46.95 -21.32
C SER A 50 -18.41 46.29 -20.01
N SER A 51 -19.54 46.73 -19.48
CA SER A 51 -20.20 46.18 -18.30
C SER A 51 -20.73 44.78 -18.60
N SER A 52 -20.19 43.75 -17.95
CA SER A 52 -20.88 42.48 -17.77
C SER A 52 -20.59 41.88 -16.40
N SER A 53 -21.68 41.40 -15.83
CA SER A 53 -21.89 40.75 -14.56
C SER A 53 -21.00 39.53 -14.31
N SER A 54 -20.39 39.52 -13.12
CA SER A 54 -20.17 38.40 -12.20
C SER A 54 -19.58 37.08 -12.70
N ALA A 55 -18.41 36.77 -12.12
CA ALA A 55 -17.81 35.45 -11.88
C ALA A 55 -17.34 34.67 -13.12
N GLN A 56 -16.07 34.85 -13.45
CA GLN A 56 -15.30 33.85 -14.19
C GLN A 56 -15.34 32.53 -13.41
N ALA A 57 -16.05 31.55 -13.95
CA ALA A 57 -15.87 30.16 -13.60
C ALA A 57 -14.43 29.78 -13.96
N THR A 58 -13.59 29.55 -12.96
CA THR A 58 -12.41 28.71 -13.14
C THR A 58 -12.92 27.35 -13.56
N THR A 59 -12.83 27.02 -14.85
CA THR A 59 -13.11 25.69 -15.36
C THR A 59 -12.18 24.73 -14.63
N SER A 60 -12.71 23.96 -13.69
CA SER A 60 -11.96 22.89 -13.02
C SER A 60 -11.43 21.96 -14.10
N VAL A 61 -10.11 21.82 -14.19
CA VAL A 61 -9.48 20.93 -15.16
C VAL A 61 -9.75 19.49 -14.72
N ASP A 62 -10.49 18.75 -15.53
CA ASP A 62 -10.68 17.32 -15.33
C ASP A 62 -9.45 16.57 -15.86
N TYR A 63 -8.53 16.24 -14.96
CA TYR A 63 -7.31 15.50 -15.31
C TYR A 63 -7.58 14.08 -15.79
N LEU A 64 -8.68 13.43 -15.37
CA LEU A 64 -9.04 12.10 -15.86
C LEU A 64 -9.51 12.18 -17.32
N GLN A 65 -10.25 13.24 -17.67
CA GLN A 65 -10.59 13.53 -19.06
C GLN A 65 -9.36 13.87 -19.92
N LEU A 66 -8.41 14.64 -19.36
CA LEU A 66 -7.14 14.91 -20.04
C LEU A 66 -6.31 13.63 -20.23
N LYS A 67 -6.28 12.74 -19.24
CA LYS A 67 -5.62 11.43 -19.34
C LYS A 67 -6.24 10.59 -20.46
N SER A 68 -7.57 10.46 -20.47
CA SER A 68 -8.28 9.62 -21.44
C SER A 68 -8.18 10.14 -22.88
N SER A 69 -8.02 11.45 -23.07
CA SER A 69 -7.82 12.07 -24.38
C SER A 69 -6.36 12.16 -24.83
N SER A 70 -5.41 11.85 -23.95
CA SER A 70 -3.98 11.94 -24.24
C SER A 70 -3.50 10.75 -25.07
N SER A 71 -2.80 11.05 -26.17
CA SER A 71 -2.17 10.03 -27.01
C SER A 71 -1.13 9.20 -26.27
N PHE A 72 -0.53 9.74 -25.20
CA PHE A 72 0.42 9.02 -24.35
C PHE A 72 -0.22 7.82 -23.63
N PHE A 73 -1.51 7.95 -23.26
CA PHE A 73 -2.27 6.87 -22.58
C PHE A 73 -3.20 6.11 -23.54
N SER A 74 -3.26 6.48 -24.82
CA SER A 74 -4.17 5.91 -25.83
C SER A 74 -3.84 4.48 -26.28
N THR A 75 -2.67 3.95 -25.90
CA THR A 75 -2.25 2.56 -26.13
C THR A 75 -2.00 1.85 -24.80
N PRO A 76 -3.05 1.57 -23.99
CA PRO A 76 -2.88 1.07 -22.62
C PRO A 76 -1.90 -0.11 -22.54
N ASN A 77 -2.04 -1.07 -23.47
CA ASN A 77 -1.32 -2.34 -23.42
C ASN A 77 -0.19 -2.49 -24.43
N LYS A 78 -0.13 -1.69 -25.50
CA LYS A 78 0.83 -1.94 -26.59
C LYS A 78 2.29 -1.65 -26.19
N ASP A 79 2.45 -0.75 -25.21
CA ASP A 79 3.75 -0.32 -24.70
C ASP A 79 3.93 -0.64 -23.20
N ASN A 80 3.02 -1.43 -22.61
CA ASN A 80 3.07 -1.79 -21.19
C ASN A 80 3.90 -3.06 -21.08
N VAL A 81 5.15 -2.92 -20.64
CA VAL A 81 6.10 -4.03 -20.58
C VAL A 81 5.72 -5.10 -19.55
N CYS A 82 4.86 -4.75 -18.60
CA CYS A 82 4.40 -5.66 -17.55
C CYS A 82 3.09 -6.39 -17.91
N ALA A 83 2.35 -5.91 -18.93
CA ALA A 83 1.05 -6.48 -19.26
C ALA A 83 1.18 -7.96 -19.67
N GLY A 84 0.41 -8.82 -19.00
CA GLY A 84 0.45 -10.26 -19.19
C GLY A 84 1.71 -10.96 -18.63
N ALA A 85 2.48 -10.30 -17.76
CA ALA A 85 3.65 -10.90 -17.13
C ALA A 85 3.30 -11.93 -16.04
N LYS A 86 2.04 -11.98 -15.58
CA LYS A 86 1.57 -12.98 -14.61
C LYS A 86 2.01 -14.39 -14.98
N LEU A 87 2.75 -15.04 -14.07
CA LEU A 87 3.00 -16.47 -14.13
C LEU A 87 1.79 -17.21 -13.57
N ALA A 88 1.10 -18.01 -14.39
CA ALA A 88 -0.09 -18.73 -13.96
C ALA A 88 0.26 -19.92 -13.05
N LEU A 89 0.09 -19.74 -11.75
CA LEU A 89 0.08 -20.80 -10.75
C LEU A 89 -1.34 -20.97 -10.20
N ASP A 90 -1.89 -22.18 -10.31
CA ASP A 90 -3.22 -22.51 -9.84
C ASP A 90 -3.22 -22.77 -8.33
N ASN A 91 -4.31 -22.45 -7.65
CA ASN A 91 -4.47 -22.86 -6.25
C ASN A 91 -4.44 -24.40 -6.16
N LYS A 92 -3.89 -24.93 -5.06
CA LYS A 92 -3.83 -26.38 -4.80
C LYS A 92 -4.40 -26.73 -3.44
N LEU A 93 -4.71 -28.00 -3.23
CA LEU A 93 -5.00 -28.47 -1.89
C LEU A 93 -3.79 -28.17 -1.00
N CYS A 94 -4.03 -27.63 0.19
CA CYS A 94 -2.98 -27.33 1.15
C CYS A 94 -2.15 -28.58 1.48
N ALA A 95 -2.79 -29.75 1.54
CA ALA A 95 -2.13 -31.05 1.75
C ALA A 95 -1.22 -31.49 0.60
N ASP A 96 -1.40 -30.94 -0.61
CA ASP A 96 -0.54 -31.23 -1.77
C ASP A 96 0.66 -30.28 -1.85
N LEU A 97 0.72 -29.28 -0.97
CA LEU A 97 1.85 -28.37 -0.83
C LEU A 97 2.67 -28.83 0.38
N GLU A 98 3.99 -28.93 0.23
CA GLU A 98 4.87 -29.38 1.33
C GLU A 98 4.99 -28.29 2.41
N VAL A 99 5.94 -27.37 2.27
CA VAL A 99 6.18 -26.24 3.18
C VAL A 99 5.77 -24.97 2.46
N ALA A 100 4.52 -24.53 2.67
CA ALA A 100 3.86 -23.49 1.90
C ALA A 100 3.00 -22.60 2.80
N PRO A 101 3.61 -21.70 3.60
CA PRO A 101 2.88 -20.91 4.57
C PRO A 101 1.87 -19.99 3.89
N GLN A 102 0.74 -19.79 4.55
CA GLN A 102 -0.38 -19.00 4.02
C GLN A 102 -0.57 -17.68 4.77
N ALA A 103 -1.21 -16.70 4.12
CA ALA A 103 -1.48 -15.38 4.69
C ALA A 103 -2.97 -15.08 4.92
N GLY A 104 -3.25 -14.01 5.68
CA GLY A 104 -4.49 -13.85 6.44
C GLY A 104 -4.38 -14.59 7.78
N ALA A 105 -3.26 -14.42 8.49
CA ALA A 105 -2.95 -15.14 9.73
C ALA A 105 -3.23 -14.30 10.98
N ASN A 106 -3.19 -14.94 12.14
CA ASN A 106 -3.11 -14.24 13.41
C ASN A 106 -1.76 -13.53 13.52
N ILE A 107 -1.78 -12.22 13.77
CA ILE A 107 -0.59 -11.39 13.93
C ILE A 107 -0.49 -10.76 15.32
N THR A 108 -1.37 -11.17 16.24
CA THR A 108 -1.37 -10.73 17.64
C THR A 108 0.03 -10.85 18.25
N LYS A 109 0.40 -9.87 19.08
CA LYS A 109 1.71 -9.85 19.71
C LYS A 109 1.99 -11.12 20.51
N GLY A 110 3.00 -11.87 20.07
CA GLY A 110 3.44 -13.12 20.71
C GLY A 110 2.83 -14.38 20.11
N TYR A 111 1.94 -14.25 19.11
CA TYR A 111 1.48 -15.38 18.32
C TYR A 111 2.64 -15.99 17.51
N ILE A 112 2.65 -17.32 17.41
CA ILE A 112 3.60 -18.06 16.58
C ILE A 112 2.78 -19.12 15.86
N GLY A 113 2.87 -19.16 14.52
CA GLY A 113 2.20 -20.18 13.73
C GLY A 113 2.77 -21.58 13.94
N GLY A 114 2.02 -22.58 13.51
CA GLY A 114 2.35 -24.00 13.66
C GLY A 114 3.21 -24.58 12.54
N MET A 115 3.27 -23.95 11.36
CA MET A 115 4.05 -24.46 10.23
C MET A 115 5.54 -24.18 10.41
N ASP A 116 6.35 -25.24 10.45
CA ASP A 116 7.81 -25.11 10.46
C ASP A 116 8.34 -24.78 9.06
N VAL A 117 8.80 -23.54 8.89
CA VAL A 117 9.35 -23.03 7.62
C VAL A 117 10.88 -23.11 7.57
N GLY A 118 11.50 -23.81 8.53
CA GLY A 118 12.95 -24.01 8.57
C GLY A 118 13.71 -22.70 8.77
N ASP A 119 14.69 -22.45 7.90
CA ASP A 119 15.56 -21.27 7.95
C ASP A 119 15.03 -20.09 7.12
N ILE A 120 13.79 -20.17 6.60
CA ILE A 120 13.20 -19.09 5.82
C ILE A 120 12.86 -17.91 6.75
N GLU A 121 13.44 -16.74 6.48
CA GLU A 121 13.22 -15.51 7.24
C GLU A 121 12.42 -14.49 6.42
N PRO A 122 11.45 -13.77 7.03
CA PRO A 122 10.76 -12.67 6.36
C PRO A 122 11.70 -11.48 6.11
N ASN A 123 11.45 -10.71 5.05
CA ASN A 123 12.13 -9.46 4.82
C ASN A 123 11.67 -8.39 5.82
N THR A 124 12.52 -8.06 6.79
CA THR A 124 12.22 -7.10 7.87
C THR A 124 12.63 -5.66 7.56
N LYS A 125 13.22 -5.40 6.38
CA LYS A 125 13.58 -4.05 5.96
C LYS A 125 12.34 -3.34 5.41
N ALA A 126 12.34 -2.01 5.47
CA ALA A 126 11.39 -1.25 4.68
C ALA A 126 11.59 -1.61 3.19
N TYR A 127 10.52 -1.90 2.46
CA TYR A 127 10.64 -2.46 1.10
C TYR A 127 11.43 -1.59 0.11
N PHE A 128 11.37 -0.26 0.25
CA PHE A 128 12.18 0.65 -0.56
C PHE A 128 13.70 0.47 -0.34
N GLN A 129 14.12 -0.07 0.81
CA GLN A 129 15.52 -0.42 1.11
C GLN A 129 15.92 -1.80 0.56
N SER A 130 14.96 -2.56 0.03
CA SER A 130 15.12 -3.90 -0.54
C SER A 130 14.98 -3.91 -2.06
N SER A 131 15.12 -2.75 -2.72
CA SER A 131 14.90 -2.57 -4.17
C SER A 131 13.49 -2.93 -4.63
N MET A 132 12.52 -2.97 -3.72
CA MET A 132 11.11 -3.26 -4.03
C MET A 132 10.32 -1.95 -4.09
N CYS A 133 9.36 -1.89 -5.01
CA CYS A 133 8.37 -0.83 -5.09
C CYS A 133 6.96 -1.41 -4.98
N PRO A 134 5.96 -0.63 -4.51
CA PRO A 134 4.57 -1.04 -4.61
C PRO A 134 4.20 -1.16 -6.10
N VAL A 135 3.59 -2.29 -6.46
CA VAL A 135 3.18 -2.59 -7.84
C VAL A 135 1.68 -2.61 -8.03
N ASN A 136 0.92 -2.52 -6.94
CA ASN A 136 -0.53 -2.44 -6.91
C ASN A 136 -0.96 -1.94 -5.52
N VAL A 137 -2.23 -1.57 -5.40
CA VAL A 137 -2.93 -1.40 -4.13
C VAL A 137 -4.35 -1.93 -4.33
N HIS A 138 -4.84 -2.69 -3.36
CA HIS A 138 -6.22 -3.14 -3.27
C HIS A 138 -6.59 -3.27 -1.80
N TRP A 139 -7.85 -3.53 -1.51
CA TRP A 139 -8.31 -3.70 -0.14
C TRP A 139 -9.41 -4.74 -0.04
N HIS A 140 -9.55 -5.27 1.16
CA HIS A 140 -10.56 -6.24 1.54
C HIS A 140 -11.60 -5.58 2.46
N LEU A 141 -12.84 -6.07 2.40
CA LEU A 141 -13.89 -5.71 3.34
C LEU A 141 -13.63 -6.41 4.69
N GLY A 142 -13.41 -5.64 5.74
CA GLY A 142 -12.83 -6.13 7.00
C GLY A 142 -11.36 -6.50 6.87
N ALA A 143 -10.78 -6.99 7.96
CA ALA A 143 -9.43 -7.51 8.01
C ALA A 143 -9.39 -9.03 7.77
N GLU A 144 -8.54 -9.45 6.85
CA GLU A 144 -8.20 -10.86 6.66
C GLU A 144 -7.24 -11.36 7.76
N HIS A 145 -6.40 -10.46 8.27
CA HIS A 145 -5.56 -10.75 9.43
C HIS A 145 -6.35 -10.61 10.73
N TYR A 146 -5.84 -11.25 11.79
CA TYR A 146 -6.41 -11.17 13.14
C TYR A 146 -5.44 -10.55 14.14
N SER A 147 -5.92 -9.59 14.95
CA SER A 147 -5.15 -8.95 16.02
C SER A 147 -6.04 -8.68 17.23
N VAL A 148 -5.85 -9.44 18.31
CA VAL A 148 -6.66 -9.33 19.54
C VAL A 148 -6.63 -7.90 20.07
N GLY A 149 -7.82 -7.34 20.28
CA GLY A 149 -8.07 -6.00 20.79
C GLY A 149 -7.94 -4.89 19.77
N GLU A 150 -7.68 -5.19 18.50
CA GLU A 150 -7.49 -4.21 17.43
C GLU A 150 -8.46 -4.46 16.28
N PHE A 151 -8.43 -5.67 15.73
CA PHE A 151 -9.37 -6.18 14.74
C PHE A 151 -9.57 -7.68 14.97
N ASP A 152 -10.72 -8.02 15.52
CA ASP A 152 -11.04 -9.36 16.02
C ASP A 152 -12.57 -9.60 15.99
N GLU A 153 -13.02 -10.71 16.56
CA GLU A 153 -14.43 -11.11 16.57
C GLU A 153 -15.35 -10.18 17.36
N ASN A 154 -14.79 -9.26 18.16
CA ASN A 154 -15.53 -8.30 18.96
C ASN A 154 -15.53 -6.90 18.34
N GLY A 155 -14.95 -6.74 17.14
CA GLY A 155 -15.04 -5.51 16.37
C GLY A 155 -16.47 -5.21 15.90
N HIS A 156 -16.72 -3.94 15.59
CA HIS A 156 -18.06 -3.41 15.33
C HIS A 156 -18.07 -2.54 14.07
N GLY A 157 -19.23 -2.43 13.43
CA GLY A 157 -19.42 -1.68 12.19
C GLY A 157 -20.87 -1.29 11.93
N PRO A 158 -21.14 -0.62 10.79
CA PRO A 158 -22.47 -0.07 10.47
C PRO A 158 -23.60 -1.11 10.41
N HIS A 159 -23.28 -2.38 10.17
CA HIS A 159 -24.24 -3.47 9.96
C HIS A 159 -24.25 -4.51 11.10
N ASP A 160 -23.83 -4.13 12.31
CA ASP A 160 -23.85 -5.04 13.46
C ASP A 160 -25.29 -5.50 13.77
N GLY A 161 -25.51 -6.82 13.76
CA GLY A 161 -26.82 -7.45 13.99
C GLY A 161 -27.42 -8.13 12.76
N ASP A 162 -26.87 -7.89 11.58
CA ASP A 162 -27.15 -8.66 10.37
C ASP A 162 -26.27 -9.92 10.39
N ALA A 163 -26.81 -11.01 10.96
CA ALA A 163 -26.09 -12.27 11.11
C ALA A 163 -25.57 -12.81 9.77
N HIS A 164 -24.24 -12.84 9.60
CA HIS A 164 -23.54 -13.55 8.52
C HIS A 164 -24.07 -13.27 7.11
N VAL A 165 -24.48 -12.04 6.84
CA VAL A 165 -24.91 -11.64 5.49
C VAL A 165 -23.65 -11.18 4.78
N ARG A 166 -23.25 -11.89 3.73
CA ARG A 166 -22.24 -11.38 2.81
C ARG A 166 -22.67 -9.97 2.41
N HIS A 167 -21.81 -8.99 2.65
CA HIS A 167 -22.15 -7.62 2.35
C HIS A 167 -21.85 -7.37 0.87
N LEU A 168 -22.75 -6.65 0.20
CA LEU A 168 -22.53 -6.25 -1.17
C LEU A 168 -21.33 -5.31 -1.18
N ALA A 169 -20.26 -5.68 -1.88
CA ALA A 169 -19.24 -4.71 -2.24
C ALA A 169 -19.89 -3.58 -3.06
N THR A 170 -20.89 -3.86 -3.92
CA THR A 170 -21.91 -2.94 -4.47
C THR A 170 -23.13 -3.71 -5.02
N GLU A 171 -24.16 -3.05 -5.56
CA GLU A 171 -25.21 -3.73 -6.35
C GLU A 171 -24.68 -4.43 -7.62
N GLU A 172 -23.51 -4.04 -8.15
CA GLU A 172 -22.89 -4.59 -9.37
C GLU A 172 -21.79 -5.64 -9.08
N HIS A 173 -21.24 -5.64 -7.87
CA HIS A 173 -20.22 -6.57 -7.39
C HIS A 173 -20.83 -7.58 -6.42
N ALA A 174 -20.46 -8.86 -6.56
CA ALA A 174 -21.06 -9.94 -5.78
C ALA A 174 -20.93 -9.71 -4.27
N GLU A 175 -21.87 -10.30 -3.52
CA GLU A 175 -21.79 -10.52 -2.09
C GLU A 175 -20.42 -11.08 -1.69
N VAL A 176 -19.62 -10.29 -0.96
CA VAL A 176 -18.29 -10.68 -0.48
C VAL A 176 -18.34 -11.09 1.00
N GLN A 177 -17.48 -12.02 1.38
CA GLN A 177 -17.23 -12.41 2.76
C GLN A 177 -16.54 -11.25 3.49
N ASP A 178 -17.09 -10.88 4.64
CA ASP A 178 -16.51 -9.89 5.54
C ASP A 178 -15.39 -10.50 6.39
N GLY A 179 -14.41 -9.65 6.71
CA GLY A 179 -13.31 -9.96 7.62
C GLY A 179 -13.58 -9.46 9.05
N TYR A 180 -12.54 -9.46 9.87
CA TYR A 180 -12.61 -8.89 11.21
C TYR A 180 -12.77 -7.37 11.16
N ARG A 181 -13.55 -6.82 12.09
CA ARG A 181 -13.78 -5.36 12.20
C ARG A 181 -12.91 -4.76 13.29
N CYS A 182 -12.68 -3.46 13.20
CA CYS A 182 -12.02 -2.71 14.26
C CYS A 182 -12.98 -2.34 15.40
N HIS A 183 -12.41 -1.86 16.49
CA HIS A 183 -13.13 -1.42 17.70
C HIS A 183 -13.48 0.09 17.70
N HIS A 184 -13.28 0.80 16.58
CA HIS A 184 -13.45 2.25 16.52
C HIS A 184 -14.89 2.72 16.32
N TYR A 185 -15.74 1.91 15.68
CA TYR A 185 -17.08 2.32 15.27
C TYR A 185 -17.98 2.69 16.47
N ASP A 186 -18.58 3.87 16.41
CA ASP A 186 -19.61 4.32 17.36
C ASP A 186 -20.80 4.93 16.60
N ALA A 187 -21.94 4.26 16.68
CA ALA A 187 -23.18 4.69 16.03
C ALA A 187 -23.71 6.05 16.54
N ASN A 188 -23.24 6.53 17.70
CA ASN A 188 -23.63 7.83 18.26
C ASN A 188 -22.71 8.99 17.81
N ASP A 189 -21.60 8.69 17.14
CA ASP A 189 -20.67 9.70 16.66
C ASP A 189 -20.82 9.90 15.14
N ALA A 190 -21.08 11.15 14.77
CA ALA A 190 -21.39 11.54 13.40
C ALA A 190 -20.26 11.22 12.41
N LYS A 191 -18.99 11.12 12.85
CA LYS A 191 -17.88 10.80 11.95
C LYS A 191 -17.93 9.37 11.40
N PHE A 192 -18.60 8.46 12.10
CA PHE A 192 -18.78 7.07 11.65
C PHE A 192 -20.11 6.85 10.91
N THR A 193 -21.02 7.81 10.94
CA THR A 193 -22.40 7.62 10.44
C THR A 193 -22.80 8.61 9.36
N THR A 194 -22.10 9.73 9.21
CA THR A 194 -22.39 10.72 8.16
C THR A 194 -21.89 10.20 6.81
N PRO A 195 -22.77 9.96 5.82
CA PRO A 195 -22.36 9.44 4.52
C PRO A 195 -21.38 10.38 3.81
N TYR A 196 -20.41 9.80 3.12
CA TYR A 196 -19.49 10.52 2.24
C TYR A 196 -19.96 10.39 0.78
N ASN A 197 -19.79 11.46 0.00
CA ASN A 197 -20.19 11.49 -1.40
C ASN A 197 -19.04 11.01 -2.30
N TRP A 198 -18.85 9.70 -2.38
CA TRP A 198 -17.81 9.04 -3.18
C TRP A 198 -17.85 9.48 -4.66
N GLN A 199 -16.71 9.93 -5.18
CA GLN A 199 -16.57 10.33 -6.60
C GLN A 199 -15.78 9.30 -7.41
N HIS A 200 -14.96 8.48 -6.76
CA HIS A 200 -13.99 7.64 -7.42
C HIS A 200 -14.02 6.18 -6.97
N CYS A 201 -14.08 5.93 -5.67
CA CYS A 201 -14.25 4.57 -5.16
C CYS A 201 -15.68 4.07 -5.37
N VAL A 202 -15.81 2.75 -5.41
CA VAL A 202 -17.05 2.05 -5.70
C VAL A 202 -17.40 1.21 -4.47
N GLY A 203 -18.57 1.48 -3.87
CA GLY A 203 -19.10 0.61 -2.82
C GLY A 203 -18.48 0.73 -1.43
N MET A 204 -17.86 1.86 -1.14
CA MET A 204 -17.25 2.12 0.15
C MET A 204 -18.27 2.72 1.12
N GLU A 205 -18.12 2.44 2.42
CA GLU A 205 -19.02 2.92 3.46
C GLU A 205 -18.25 3.58 4.61
N VAL A 206 -18.78 4.70 5.09
CA VAL A 206 -18.27 5.38 6.28
C VAL A 206 -18.63 4.55 7.51
N GLY A 207 -17.67 4.37 8.41
CA GLY A 207 -17.80 3.57 9.62
C GLY A 207 -17.35 2.13 9.47
N GLU A 208 -17.19 1.63 8.24
CA GLU A 208 -16.78 0.26 7.98
C GLU A 208 -15.24 0.10 8.03
N THR A 209 -14.81 -1.13 8.31
CA THR A 209 -13.41 -1.54 8.37
C THR A 209 -12.94 -2.11 7.03
N TYR A 210 -11.73 -1.73 6.61
CA TYR A 210 -11.07 -2.26 5.42
C TYR A 210 -9.60 -2.55 5.71
N GLU A 211 -9.08 -3.65 5.18
CA GLU A 211 -7.65 -3.93 5.17
C GLU A 211 -7.06 -3.63 3.80
N VAL A 212 -6.12 -2.68 3.75
CA VAL A 212 -5.44 -2.27 2.54
C VAL A 212 -4.15 -3.07 2.36
N HIS A 213 -3.97 -3.64 1.18
CA HIS A 213 -2.79 -4.38 0.77
C HIS A 213 -2.04 -3.64 -0.32
N TRP A 214 -0.73 -3.53 -0.14
CA TRP A 214 0.18 -3.06 -1.18
C TRP A 214 1.18 -4.16 -1.52
N PRO A 215 0.96 -4.93 -2.60
CA PRO A 215 1.96 -5.83 -3.13
C PRO A 215 3.19 -5.04 -3.58
N HIS A 216 4.36 -5.52 -3.19
CA HIS A 216 5.67 -4.99 -3.54
C HIS A 216 6.51 -6.08 -4.22
N SER A 217 7.25 -5.69 -5.24
CA SER A 217 8.15 -6.60 -5.96
C SER A 217 9.45 -5.91 -6.35
N ALA A 218 10.57 -6.62 -6.21
CA ALA A 218 11.86 -6.21 -6.76
C ALA A 218 11.93 -6.39 -8.28
N ALA A 219 11.03 -7.20 -8.85
CA ALA A 219 10.89 -7.37 -10.30
C ALA A 219 9.86 -6.41 -10.92
N GLY A 220 9.21 -5.55 -10.13
CA GLY A 220 8.30 -4.52 -10.65
C GLY A 220 9.02 -3.50 -11.53
N ALA A 221 8.28 -2.76 -12.36
CA ALA A 221 8.83 -1.67 -13.18
C ALA A 221 9.02 -0.38 -12.35
N CYS A 222 9.78 -0.49 -11.26
CA CYS A 222 9.94 0.54 -10.24
C CYS A 222 10.43 1.88 -10.80
N GLY A 223 9.75 2.97 -10.42
CA GLY A 223 10.08 4.33 -10.87
C GLY A 223 9.70 4.64 -12.33
N THR A 224 9.01 3.72 -13.02
CA THR A 224 8.50 3.95 -14.38
C THR A 224 6.99 4.17 -14.37
N VAL A 225 6.44 4.59 -15.51
CA VAL A 225 4.99 4.70 -15.71
C VAL A 225 4.25 3.35 -15.65
N ASN A 226 4.97 2.22 -15.73
CA ASN A 226 4.40 0.85 -15.67
C ASN A 226 4.50 0.25 -14.25
N GLN A 227 4.81 1.06 -13.23
CA GLN A 227 5.04 0.54 -11.88
C GLN A 227 3.77 -0.13 -11.30
N TYR A 228 2.62 0.54 -11.40
CA TYR A 228 1.35 0.05 -10.88
C TYR A 228 0.58 -0.69 -11.95
N GLN A 229 0.10 -1.89 -11.63
CA GLN A 229 -0.54 -2.82 -12.55
C GLN A 229 -1.81 -3.43 -11.95
N THR A 230 -2.79 -3.68 -12.80
CA THR A 230 -3.99 -4.46 -12.50
C THR A 230 -4.25 -5.43 -13.68
N PRO A 231 -4.24 -6.76 -13.47
CA PRO A 231 -4.13 -7.44 -12.17
C PRO A 231 -2.73 -7.32 -11.56
N PHE A 232 -2.65 -7.27 -10.22
CA PHE A 232 -1.39 -7.02 -9.50
C PHE A 232 -0.25 -8.00 -9.84
N TYR A 233 -0.57 -9.23 -10.26
CA TYR A 233 0.42 -10.24 -10.64
C TYR A 233 1.32 -9.77 -11.80
N ASP A 234 0.78 -8.98 -12.74
CA ASP A 234 1.56 -8.44 -13.85
C ASP A 234 2.67 -7.51 -13.31
N GLY A 235 2.37 -6.73 -12.28
CA GLY A 235 3.35 -5.91 -11.59
C GLY A 235 4.37 -6.73 -10.79
N VAL A 236 3.93 -7.80 -10.11
CA VAL A 236 4.81 -8.68 -9.32
C VAL A 236 5.85 -9.37 -10.21
N PHE A 237 5.45 -9.83 -11.38
CA PHE A 237 6.27 -10.62 -12.30
C PHE A 237 6.89 -9.83 -13.46
N CYS A 238 6.66 -8.50 -13.54
CA CYS A 238 6.97 -7.67 -14.71
C CYS A 238 8.35 -7.92 -15.34
N ASN A 239 9.42 -7.94 -14.55
CA ASN A 239 10.80 -8.20 -15.02
C ASN A 239 11.32 -9.56 -14.56
N LEU A 240 10.44 -10.55 -14.38
CA LEU A 240 10.80 -11.88 -13.89
C LEU A 240 10.30 -12.98 -14.85
N PRO A 241 11.11 -13.36 -15.86
CA PRO A 241 10.74 -14.43 -16.79
C PRO A 241 10.69 -15.78 -16.07
N LEU A 242 9.86 -16.70 -16.58
CA LEU A 242 9.58 -18.00 -15.97
C LEU A 242 10.85 -18.83 -15.72
N GLU A 243 11.82 -18.81 -16.64
CA GLU A 243 13.08 -19.53 -16.50
C GLU A 243 13.90 -19.01 -15.32
N THR A 244 13.83 -17.70 -15.04
CA THR A 244 14.49 -17.13 -13.86
C THR A 244 13.73 -17.49 -12.60
N PHE A 245 12.39 -17.34 -12.60
CA PHE A 245 11.55 -17.71 -11.47
C PHE A 245 11.78 -19.14 -11.01
N GLN A 246 11.91 -20.09 -11.94
CA GLN A 246 12.16 -21.51 -11.65
C GLN A 246 13.53 -21.80 -11.01
N THR A 247 14.47 -20.85 -11.03
CA THR A 247 15.79 -21.00 -10.39
C THR A 247 15.86 -20.37 -9.01
N LEU A 248 14.86 -19.59 -8.60
CA LEU A 248 14.83 -18.92 -7.30
C LEU A 248 14.52 -19.91 -6.17
N GLY A 249 15.26 -19.79 -5.07
CA GLY A 249 14.94 -20.46 -3.82
C GLY A 249 13.81 -19.74 -3.07
N ALA A 250 13.22 -20.43 -2.09
CA ALA A 250 12.17 -19.87 -1.23
C ALA A 250 12.61 -18.57 -0.53
N GLN A 251 13.86 -18.50 -0.05
CA GLN A 251 14.39 -17.29 0.59
C GLN A 251 14.57 -16.12 -0.40
N ASP A 252 14.92 -16.40 -1.67
CA ASP A 252 15.05 -15.36 -2.69
C ASP A 252 13.68 -14.70 -2.93
N ILE A 253 12.63 -15.51 -3.02
CA ILE A 253 11.24 -15.05 -3.18
C ILE A 253 10.81 -14.24 -1.95
N ALA A 254 10.96 -14.77 -0.75
CA ALA A 254 10.58 -14.10 0.49
C ALA A 254 11.32 -12.75 0.66
N SER A 255 12.54 -12.62 0.14
CA SER A 255 13.33 -11.39 0.20
C SER A 255 12.93 -10.35 -0.85
N ALA A 256 12.36 -10.79 -1.98
CA ALA A 256 12.14 -9.96 -3.17
C ALA A 256 10.66 -9.65 -3.48
N VAL A 257 9.73 -10.37 -2.86
CA VAL A 257 8.29 -10.17 -3.00
C VAL A 257 7.66 -10.11 -1.62
N GLY A 258 6.78 -9.13 -1.42
CA GLY A 258 6.05 -9.04 -0.18
C GLY A 258 4.90 -8.06 -0.22
N VAL A 259 4.08 -8.06 0.83
CA VAL A 259 2.87 -7.26 0.93
C VAL A 259 2.95 -6.43 2.20
N HIS A 260 2.60 -5.15 2.10
CA HIS A 260 2.25 -4.34 3.25
C HIS A 260 0.75 -4.51 3.52
N GLY A 261 0.35 -4.75 4.77
CA GLY A 261 -1.05 -4.78 5.20
C GLY A 261 -1.32 -3.73 6.28
N GLN A 262 -2.41 -2.97 6.16
CA GLN A 262 -2.83 -2.00 7.17
C GLN A 262 -4.35 -1.89 7.24
N VAL A 263 -4.89 -1.89 8.45
CA VAL A 263 -6.34 -1.93 8.71
C VAL A 263 -6.85 -0.54 9.12
N PHE A 264 -7.94 -0.11 8.50
CA PHE A 264 -8.57 1.18 8.77
C PHE A 264 -10.07 1.08 8.95
N THR A 265 -10.60 1.83 9.91
CA THR A 265 -12.00 2.27 9.90
C THR A 265 -12.11 3.58 9.13
N ILE A 266 -12.97 3.63 8.11
CA ILE A 266 -13.18 4.86 7.33
C ILE A 266 -14.08 5.83 8.11
N VAL A 267 -13.70 7.10 8.21
CA VAL A 267 -14.48 8.15 8.88
C VAL A 267 -14.72 9.35 7.98
N ASN A 268 -15.86 10.02 8.14
CA ASN A 268 -16.13 11.29 7.47
C ASN A 268 -15.66 12.47 8.34
N ASP A 269 -14.34 12.55 8.51
CA ASP A 269 -13.67 13.57 9.33
C ASP A 269 -12.28 13.89 8.74
N GLU A 270 -12.10 15.13 8.28
CA GLU A 270 -10.88 15.59 7.63
C GLU A 270 -9.66 15.71 8.57
N SER A 271 -9.85 15.61 9.88
CA SER A 271 -8.71 15.50 10.81
C SER A 271 -7.91 14.20 10.62
N TYR A 272 -8.51 13.21 9.96
CA TYR A 272 -7.90 11.94 9.56
C TYR A 272 -7.45 11.93 8.09
N PHE A 273 -7.40 13.09 7.43
CA PHE A 273 -6.95 13.17 6.05
C PHE A 273 -5.45 12.83 5.92
N TYR A 274 -5.18 11.89 5.02
CA TYR A 274 -3.87 11.53 4.49
C TYR A 274 -3.84 11.62 2.95
N PRO A 275 -2.89 12.35 2.35
CA PRO A 275 -2.95 12.69 0.93
C PRO A 275 -2.45 11.60 -0.02
N ASP A 276 -1.68 10.59 0.41
CA ASP A 276 -0.94 9.72 -0.52
C ASP A 276 -0.91 8.25 -0.09
N MET A 277 -2.05 7.57 -0.22
CA MET A 277 -2.20 6.18 0.21
C MET A 277 -1.66 5.14 -0.79
N ILE A 278 -1.28 5.52 -2.02
CA ILE A 278 -0.93 4.53 -3.07
C ILE A 278 0.51 3.98 -2.92
N ARG A 279 1.36 4.61 -2.11
CA ARG A 279 2.80 4.31 -2.04
C ARG A 279 3.22 3.21 -1.07
N GLY A 280 2.27 2.52 -0.45
CA GLY A 280 2.53 1.50 0.57
C GLY A 280 1.96 1.89 1.93
N MET A 281 2.19 1.02 2.92
CA MET A 281 1.87 1.25 4.33
C MET A 281 2.17 2.69 4.75
N ILE A 282 1.19 3.30 5.41
CA ILE A 282 1.35 4.63 5.97
C ILE A 282 2.26 4.52 7.20
N VAL A 283 3.36 5.27 7.18
CA VAL A 283 4.29 5.40 8.31
C VAL A 283 4.29 6.85 8.78
N ASP A 284 3.23 7.22 9.50
CA ASP A 284 3.05 8.53 10.11
C ASP A 284 2.42 8.40 11.50
N LYS A 285 2.86 9.24 12.45
CA LYS A 285 2.44 9.17 13.86
C LYS A 285 2.58 7.72 14.41
N GLU A 286 1.48 7.10 14.78
CA GLU A 286 1.38 5.72 15.29
C GLU A 286 1.21 4.65 14.19
N MET A 287 0.85 5.04 12.97
CA MET A 287 0.70 4.13 11.84
C MET A 287 2.06 3.55 11.42
N GLY A 288 2.08 2.25 11.15
CA GLY A 288 3.28 1.53 10.71
C GLY A 288 4.36 1.42 11.79
N ARG A 289 4.02 1.62 13.07
CA ARG A 289 4.95 1.51 14.20
C ARG A 289 5.00 0.11 14.80
N ASP A 290 3.86 -0.59 14.81
CA ASP A 290 3.74 -1.90 15.43
C ASP A 290 3.47 -3.01 14.40
N VAL A 291 4.53 -3.42 13.70
CA VAL A 291 4.44 -4.29 12.53
C VAL A 291 4.84 -5.73 12.87
N SER A 292 4.02 -6.69 12.43
CA SER A 292 4.35 -8.12 12.39
C SER A 292 4.95 -8.47 11.04
N TYR A 293 6.06 -9.21 11.04
CA TYR A 293 6.74 -9.68 9.83
C TYR A 293 6.68 -11.19 9.79
N TYR A 294 6.23 -11.79 8.70
CA TYR A 294 6.22 -13.25 8.56
C TYR A 294 6.15 -13.65 7.09
N THR A 295 6.44 -14.91 6.77
CA THR A 295 6.23 -15.42 5.42
C THR A 295 4.85 -16.06 5.28
N GLY A 296 4.16 -15.77 4.20
CA GLY A 296 2.85 -16.33 3.88
C GLY A 296 2.66 -16.46 2.37
N SER A 297 1.42 -16.35 1.92
CA SER A 297 1.05 -16.49 0.51
C SER A 297 0.27 -15.27 0.01
N THR A 298 -0.17 -15.26 -1.24
CA THR A 298 -1.28 -14.40 -1.66
C THR A 298 -2.60 -14.85 -1.03
N THR A 299 -3.48 -13.91 -0.75
CA THR A 299 -4.72 -14.10 0.03
C THR A 299 -5.99 -13.90 -0.83
N GLY A 300 -7.17 -13.72 -0.22
CA GLY A 300 -8.47 -13.53 -0.87
C GLY A 300 -9.36 -14.78 -0.95
N GLU A 301 -10.66 -14.56 -1.18
CA GLU A 301 -11.76 -15.55 -1.05
C GLU A 301 -11.63 -16.84 -1.86
N THR A 302 -10.80 -16.85 -2.91
CA THR A 302 -10.56 -18.08 -3.70
C THR A 302 -9.67 -19.10 -2.98
N ARG A 303 -9.22 -18.78 -1.75
CA ARG A 303 -8.40 -19.63 -0.88
C ARG A 303 -9.06 -19.77 0.49
N ASN A 304 -8.81 -20.90 1.13
CA ASN A 304 -9.28 -21.23 2.48
C ASN A 304 -8.30 -22.21 3.14
N ASN A 305 -8.63 -22.82 4.27
CA ASN A 305 -7.76 -23.77 4.99
C ASN A 305 -7.67 -25.15 4.31
N THR A 306 -8.32 -25.34 3.16
CA THR A 306 -8.22 -26.53 2.30
C THR A 306 -7.55 -26.21 0.96
N MET A 307 -7.85 -25.06 0.36
CA MET A 307 -7.30 -24.59 -0.91
C MET A 307 -6.31 -23.45 -0.67
N CYS A 308 -5.03 -23.75 -0.88
CA CYS A 308 -3.90 -22.86 -0.64
C CYS A 308 -3.42 -22.21 -1.93
N SER A 309 -2.83 -21.02 -1.79
CA SER A 309 -2.12 -20.35 -2.88
C SER A 309 -0.73 -20.96 -3.07
N GLN A 310 -0.33 -21.13 -4.33
CA GLN A 310 1.03 -21.50 -4.73
C GLN A 310 2.01 -20.32 -4.75
N TYR A 311 1.54 -19.07 -4.64
CA TYR A 311 2.40 -17.90 -4.55
C TYR A 311 2.88 -17.72 -3.11
N THR A 312 3.78 -18.59 -2.69
CA THR A 312 4.36 -18.67 -1.34
C THR A 312 5.78 -19.23 -1.43
N PRO A 313 6.74 -18.84 -0.58
CA PRO A 313 6.61 -17.91 0.56
C PRO A 313 6.95 -16.46 0.18
N ILE A 314 5.98 -15.55 0.32
CA ILE A 314 6.18 -14.10 0.19
C ILE A 314 6.17 -13.45 1.59
N THR A 315 6.87 -12.33 1.77
CA THR A 315 6.87 -11.64 3.06
C THR A 315 5.61 -10.81 3.25
N TRP A 316 5.02 -10.85 4.43
CA TRP A 316 4.01 -9.91 4.88
C TRP A 316 4.58 -9.00 5.96
N GLN A 317 4.35 -7.69 5.85
CA GLN A 317 4.56 -6.73 6.91
C GLN A 317 3.20 -6.10 7.21
N VAL A 318 2.61 -6.46 8.36
CA VAL A 318 1.25 -6.05 8.70
C VAL A 318 1.26 -5.22 9.96
N ASP A 319 0.70 -4.01 9.88
CA ASP A 319 0.46 -3.18 11.04
C ASP A 319 -0.59 -3.86 11.93
N ARG A 320 -0.23 -4.10 13.19
CA ARG A 320 -1.09 -4.83 14.14
C ARG A 320 -2.18 -3.95 14.73
N LYS A 321 -2.09 -2.64 14.54
CA LYS A 321 -3.04 -1.66 15.05
C LYS A 321 -4.08 -1.32 14.00
N CYS A 322 -5.33 -1.16 14.43
CA CYS A 322 -6.33 -0.54 13.57
C CYS A 322 -6.30 0.98 13.71
N HIS A 323 -6.37 1.69 12.59
CA HIS A 323 -6.37 3.15 12.55
C HIS A 323 -7.67 3.69 11.97
N MET A 324 -7.84 5.01 12.03
CA MET A 324 -8.91 5.71 11.32
C MET A 324 -8.32 6.49 10.15
N ILE A 325 -9.04 6.54 9.04
CA ILE A 325 -8.66 7.28 7.83
C ILE A 325 -9.87 8.02 7.26
N SER A 326 -9.67 9.22 6.72
CA SER A 326 -10.81 9.95 6.15
C SER A 326 -11.35 9.27 4.89
N ALA A 327 -12.67 9.35 4.68
CA ALA A 327 -13.31 8.89 3.44
C ALA A 327 -12.74 9.60 2.20
N SER A 328 -12.42 10.89 2.33
CA SER A 328 -11.77 11.68 1.29
C SER A 328 -10.36 11.19 0.92
N SER A 329 -9.59 10.64 1.87
CA SER A 329 -8.30 10.01 1.59
C SER A 329 -8.45 8.73 0.79
N PHE A 330 -9.43 7.92 1.15
CA PHE A 330 -9.72 6.69 0.43
C PHE A 330 -10.27 6.97 -0.98
N ASP A 331 -11.15 7.96 -1.13
CA ASP A 331 -11.65 8.37 -2.45
C ASP A 331 -10.52 8.96 -3.32
N LYS A 332 -9.58 9.68 -2.70
CA LYS A 332 -8.37 10.14 -3.37
C LYS A 332 -7.46 8.96 -3.77
N LEU A 333 -7.35 7.89 -2.98
CA LEU A 333 -6.63 6.69 -3.39
C LEU A 333 -7.19 6.14 -4.71
N CYS A 334 -8.51 6.01 -4.80
CA CYS A 334 -9.18 5.59 -6.03
C CYS A 334 -8.94 6.54 -7.21
N TYR A 335 -8.88 7.85 -6.96
CA TYR A 335 -8.45 8.82 -7.97
C TYR A 335 -7.00 8.58 -8.43
N ASP A 336 -6.06 8.41 -7.49
CA ASP A 336 -4.65 8.18 -7.79
C ASP A 336 -4.45 6.86 -8.56
N MET A 337 -5.25 5.84 -8.28
CA MET A 337 -5.32 4.57 -9.02
C MET A 337 -5.81 4.79 -10.46
N LYS A 338 -6.90 5.53 -10.66
CA LYS A 338 -7.37 5.91 -12.01
C LYS A 338 -6.36 6.75 -12.79
N MET A 339 -5.44 7.43 -12.11
CA MET A 339 -4.37 8.20 -12.75
C MET A 339 -3.16 7.36 -13.17
N GLN A 340 -3.03 6.11 -12.71
CA GLN A 340 -1.96 5.23 -13.14
C GLN A 340 -2.08 4.91 -14.63
N ARG A 341 -0.95 4.59 -15.28
CA ARG A 341 -0.94 4.31 -16.72
C ARG A 341 -1.82 3.10 -17.04
N ASP A 342 -1.66 2.04 -16.26
CA ASP A 342 -2.52 0.87 -16.32
C ASP A 342 -3.87 1.19 -15.66
N ASP A 343 -4.95 0.62 -16.18
CA ASP A 343 -6.29 0.88 -15.66
C ASP A 343 -6.54 0.01 -14.43
N MET A 344 -6.48 0.62 -13.25
CA MET A 344 -6.72 -0.05 -11.97
C MET A 344 -8.21 -0.05 -11.57
N SER A 345 -9.13 0.19 -12.51
CA SER A 345 -10.56 0.30 -12.21
C SER A 345 -11.16 -0.97 -11.58
N ASP A 346 -10.59 -2.13 -11.88
CA ASP A 346 -11.00 -3.43 -11.30
C ASP A 346 -10.66 -3.57 -9.81
N ASP A 347 -9.83 -2.68 -9.24
CA ASP A 347 -9.44 -2.68 -7.82
C ASP A 347 -10.06 -1.50 -7.03
N LEU A 348 -11.07 -0.80 -7.59
CA LEU A 348 -11.69 0.38 -6.96
C LEU A 348 -12.83 0.08 -5.98
N HIS A 349 -13.02 -1.20 -5.66
CA HIS A 349 -14.00 -1.69 -4.71
C HIS A 349 -13.31 -2.65 -3.73
N ALA A 350 -13.98 -2.93 -2.62
CA ALA A 350 -13.49 -3.93 -1.69
C ALA A 350 -13.59 -5.34 -2.29
N HIS A 351 -12.52 -6.11 -2.17
CA HIS A 351 -12.53 -7.56 -2.36
C HIS A 351 -13.00 -8.24 -1.08
N GLY A 352 -13.42 -9.49 -1.15
CA GLY A 352 -13.81 -10.20 0.06
C GLY A 352 -12.65 -10.78 0.84
N SER A 353 -12.86 -10.89 2.14
CA SER A 353 -11.88 -11.42 3.07
C SER A 353 -11.91 -12.94 3.10
N ARG A 354 -10.71 -13.53 3.02
CA ARG A 354 -10.48 -14.94 3.28
C ARG A 354 -10.76 -15.29 4.75
N GLU A 355 -11.21 -16.52 5.00
CA GLU A 355 -11.26 -17.08 6.36
C GLU A 355 -9.88 -17.10 7.03
N LEU A 356 -9.81 -16.84 8.34
CA LEU A 356 -8.55 -16.84 9.08
C LEU A 356 -7.76 -18.14 8.83
N VAL A 357 -6.49 -17.98 8.49
CA VAL A 357 -5.56 -19.10 8.30
C VAL A 357 -5.40 -19.89 9.58
N SER A 358 -5.55 -21.21 9.49
CA SER A 358 -5.34 -22.12 10.60
C SER A 358 -3.89 -22.10 11.08
N ASP A 359 -3.68 -22.37 12.37
CA ASP A 359 -2.35 -22.34 12.97
C ASP A 359 -1.37 -23.26 12.22
N GLU A 360 -1.82 -24.42 11.74
CA GLU A 360 -1.00 -25.39 10.99
C GLU A 360 -0.50 -24.87 9.64
N LEU A 361 -1.16 -23.85 9.08
CA LEU A 361 -0.82 -23.23 7.79
C LEU A 361 -0.12 -21.87 7.95
N ALA A 362 -0.13 -21.29 9.15
CA ALA A 362 0.62 -20.08 9.47
C ALA A 362 2.10 -20.42 9.75
N ALA A 363 3.02 -19.69 9.12
CA ALA A 363 4.47 -19.86 9.37
C ALA A 363 4.80 -19.65 10.85
N ASN A 364 5.83 -20.32 11.37
CA ASN A 364 6.33 -20.13 12.74
C ASN A 364 7.44 -19.06 12.85
N ASN A 365 7.62 -18.23 11.82
CA ASN A 365 8.70 -17.26 11.70
C ASN A 365 8.26 -15.81 11.92
N GLN A 366 7.15 -15.58 12.65
CA GLN A 366 6.73 -14.23 13.04
C GLN A 366 7.86 -13.50 13.77
N TYR A 367 8.23 -12.35 13.23
CA TYR A 367 9.22 -11.45 13.79
C TYR A 367 8.55 -10.16 14.29
N TYR A 368 9.02 -9.70 15.45
CA TYR A 368 8.53 -8.48 16.10
C TYR A 368 9.69 -7.53 16.38
N VAL A 369 9.51 -6.25 16.02
CA VAL A 369 10.49 -5.20 16.33
C VAL A 369 10.67 -5.12 17.85
N GLY A 370 11.92 -5.23 18.32
CA GLY A 370 12.27 -5.16 19.73
C GLY A 370 12.23 -6.49 20.49
N ASN A 371 11.83 -7.60 19.85
CA ASN A 371 11.77 -8.91 20.48
C ASN A 371 12.46 -9.97 19.61
N ARG A 372 13.76 -10.22 19.85
CA ARG A 372 14.33 -11.55 19.57
C ARG A 372 13.82 -12.51 20.64
N MET A 373 12.56 -12.91 20.58
CA MET A 373 12.05 -13.91 21.51
C MET A 373 12.56 -15.29 21.09
N LYS A 374 13.24 -15.94 22.03
CA LYS A 374 13.75 -17.30 21.90
C LYS A 374 12.57 -18.28 21.76
N LYS A 375 12.74 -19.28 20.91
CA LYS A 375 11.89 -20.47 20.77
C LYS A 375 11.41 -20.95 22.16
N ASN A 376 10.09 -21.16 22.29
CA ASN A 376 9.38 -21.80 23.40
C ASN A 376 9.12 -20.95 24.66
N LEU A 377 8.10 -20.10 24.62
CA LEU A 377 7.25 -19.89 25.80
C LEU A 377 5.91 -20.58 25.54
N ARG A 378 5.82 -21.82 26.02
CA ARG A 378 4.52 -22.46 26.27
C ARG A 378 3.81 -21.63 27.34
N VAL A 379 2.59 -21.19 27.06
CA VAL A 379 1.59 -20.94 28.11
C VAL A 379 0.69 -22.16 28.18
#